data_AF-A0A4S2EW99-F1
#
_entry.id   AF-A0A4S2EW99-F1
#
_cell.length_a   1.000
_cell.length_b   1.000
_cell.length_c   1.000
_cell.angle_alpha   90.00
_cell.angle_beta   90.00
_cell.angle_gamma   90.00
#
_symmetry.space_group_name_H-M   'P 1'
#
loop_
_entity.id
_entity.type
_entity.pdbx_description
1 polymer ?
#
loop_
_entity_poly.entity_id
_entity_poly.type
_entity_poly.pdbx_seq_one_letter_code
_entity_poly.pdbx_strand_id
1 'polypeptide(L)'
;MSWLKSTLESRRCTRIEAIRASKLNSTFGYQIIAGSRHASRDKLLQLAFGLELSPEEASHMLVLGGHAPLMADNRRDTVIAWCLANGRGLEETDDILWNHGESTVADR
;
A
#
# COMPACT_ATOMS: atom_id res chain seq x y z
N MET A 1 -2.97 -15.68 -4.28
CA MET A 1 -1.86 -14.70 -4.26
C MET A 1 -0.65 -15.19 -5.06
N SER A 2 -0.80 -15.42 -6.37
CA SER A 2 0.33 -15.74 -7.28
C SER A 2 1.03 -14.45 -7.77
N TRP A 3 0.23 -13.41 -8.02
CA TRP A 3 0.69 -12.13 -8.54
C TRP A 3 1.66 -11.38 -7.61
N LEU A 4 1.30 -11.16 -6.33
CA LEU A 4 2.12 -10.37 -5.40
C LEU A 4 3.53 -10.96 -5.17
N LYS A 5 3.65 -12.30 -5.14
CA LYS A 5 4.95 -12.99 -5.04
C LYS A 5 5.79 -12.80 -6.30
N SER A 6 5.17 -12.90 -7.48
CA SER A 6 5.84 -12.64 -8.76
C SER A 6 6.31 -11.19 -8.89
N THR A 7 5.47 -10.22 -8.49
CA THR A 7 5.82 -8.78 -8.44
C THR A 7 6.98 -8.51 -7.48
N LEU A 8 7.05 -9.25 -6.36
CA LEU A 8 8.15 -9.16 -5.41
C LEU A 8 9.46 -9.77 -5.93
N GLU A 9 9.39 -10.83 -6.73
CA GLU A 9 10.57 -11.48 -7.33
C GLU A 9 11.15 -10.68 -8.49
N SER A 10 10.34 -9.91 -9.20
CA SER A 10 10.78 -9.03 -10.30
C SER A 10 11.39 -7.71 -9.82
N ARG A 11 11.13 -7.30 -8.57
CA ARG A 11 11.66 -6.06 -7.98
C ARG A 11 12.96 -6.33 -7.21
N ARG A 12 13.95 -5.44 -7.36
CA ARG A 12 15.23 -5.50 -6.63
C ARG A 12 15.15 -5.11 -5.16
N CYS A 13 13.99 -4.66 -4.68
CA CYS A 13 13.79 -4.33 -3.26
C CYS A 13 13.75 -5.63 -2.44
N THR A 14 14.51 -5.71 -1.35
CA THR A 14 14.41 -6.88 -0.48
C THR A 14 13.07 -6.83 0.26
N ARG A 15 12.36 -7.96 0.39
CA ARG A 15 11.09 -8.06 1.13
C ARG A 15 11.15 -7.39 2.52
N ILE A 16 12.33 -7.39 3.15
CA ILE A 16 12.57 -6.79 4.45
C ILE A 16 12.51 -5.26 4.39
N GLU A 17 13.09 -4.64 3.36
CA GLU A 17 13.04 -3.19 3.15
C GLU A 17 11.61 -2.72 2.88
N ALA A 18 10.88 -3.45 2.02
CA ALA A 18 9.48 -3.12 1.74
C ALA A 18 8.60 -3.18 2.99
N ILE A 19 8.76 -4.23 3.80
CA ILE A 19 8.03 -4.37 5.05
C ILE A 19 8.38 -3.23 6.02
N ARG A 20 9.65 -2.82 6.12
CA ARG A 20 10.05 -1.68 6.95
C ARG A 20 9.43 -0.36 6.45
N ALA A 21 9.47 -0.11 5.15
CA ALA A 21 8.91 1.09 4.53
C ALA A 21 7.38 1.17 4.68
N SER A 22 6.70 0.02 4.76
CA SER A 22 5.25 -0.03 5.01
C SER A 22 4.82 0.36 6.43
N LYS A 23 5.76 0.54 7.37
CA LYS A 23 5.48 0.70 8.82
C LYS A 23 4.66 -0.47 9.42
N LEU A 24 4.54 -1.61 8.74
CA LEU A 24 3.94 -2.83 9.26
C LEU A 24 4.93 -3.58 10.16
N ASN A 25 4.42 -4.32 11.14
CA ASN A 25 5.25 -5.31 11.81
C ASN A 25 5.60 -6.44 10.83
N SER A 26 6.79 -7.03 11.00
CA SER A 26 7.33 -7.99 10.04
C SER A 26 6.44 -9.22 9.84
N THR A 27 5.94 -9.77 10.94
CA THR A 27 5.06 -10.95 10.93
C THR A 27 3.78 -10.70 10.13
N PHE A 28 3.18 -9.53 10.30
CA PHE A 28 1.94 -9.12 9.66
C PHE A 28 2.15 -8.89 8.17
N GLY A 29 3.23 -8.19 7.78
CA GLY A 29 3.61 -8.01 6.38
C GLY A 29 3.80 -9.35 5.65
N TYR A 30 4.51 -10.30 6.26
CA TYR A 30 4.67 -11.64 5.69
C TYR A 30 3.35 -12.41 5.55
N GLN A 31 2.45 -12.32 6.53
CA GLN A 31 1.14 -12.99 6.48
C GLN A 31 0.24 -12.42 5.36
N ILE A 32 0.29 -11.11 5.13
CA ILE A 32 -0.40 -10.49 4.00
C ILE A 32 0.19 -11.01 2.70
N ILE A 33 1.52 -10.97 2.53
CA ILE A 33 2.18 -11.44 1.30
C ILE A 33 1.88 -12.93 1.03
N ALA A 34 1.79 -13.74 2.08
CA ALA A 34 1.44 -15.15 1.99
C ALA A 34 -0.05 -15.38 1.64
N GLY A 35 -0.90 -14.36 1.75
CA GLY A 35 -2.35 -14.49 1.57
C GLY A 35 -3.06 -15.19 2.73
N SER A 36 -2.40 -15.33 3.88
CA SER A 36 -2.93 -16.07 5.03
C SER A 36 -3.77 -15.20 5.97
N ARG A 37 -3.97 -13.92 5.64
CA ARG A 37 -4.73 -12.97 6.48
C ARG A 37 -5.50 -11.94 5.67
N HIS A 38 -6.75 -11.68 6.08
CA HIS A 38 -7.51 -10.52 5.63
C HIS A 38 -6.98 -9.27 6.32
N ALA A 39 -6.44 -8.35 5.52
CA ALA A 39 -5.95 -7.06 5.97
C ALA A 39 -7.00 -5.97 5.72
N SER A 40 -7.01 -4.93 6.55
CA SER A 40 -7.81 -3.74 6.27
C SER A 40 -7.26 -3.01 5.04
N ARG A 41 -8.08 -2.14 4.45
CA ARG A 41 -7.69 -1.26 3.35
C ARG A 41 -6.38 -0.53 3.66
N ASP A 42 -6.29 0.10 4.83
CA ASP A 42 -5.13 0.91 5.22
C ASP A 42 -3.88 0.04 5.38
N LYS A 43 -4.00 -1.19 5.92
CA LYS A 43 -2.85 -2.11 5.98
C LYS A 43 -2.37 -2.58 4.60
N LEU A 44 -3.28 -2.72 3.64
CA LEU A 44 -2.92 -2.99 2.25
C LEU A 44 -2.26 -1.77 1.60
N LEU A 45 -2.75 -0.56 1.86
CA LEU A 45 -2.13 0.67 1.37
C LEU A 45 -0.73 0.88 1.95
N GLN A 46 -0.55 0.65 3.25
CA GLN A 46 0.78 0.63 3.89
C GLN A 46 1.74 -0.31 3.14
N LEU A 47 1.29 -1.53 2.86
CA LEU A 47 2.08 -2.48 2.09
C LEU A 47 2.33 -2.01 0.65
N ALA A 48 1.36 -1.35 0.00
CA ALA A 48 1.51 -0.81 -1.35
C ALA A 48 2.64 0.21 -1.42
N PHE A 49 2.71 1.12 -0.45
CA PHE A 49 3.81 2.10 -0.33
C PHE A 49 5.13 1.41 -0.05
N GLY A 50 5.17 0.46 0.88
CA GLY A 50 6.39 -0.29 1.16
C GLY A 50 6.94 -1.05 -0.06
N LEU A 51 6.05 -1.55 -0.92
CA LEU A 51 6.40 -2.25 -2.14
C LEU A 51 6.62 -1.32 -3.34
N GLU A 52 6.45 -0.01 -3.17
CA GLU A 52 6.52 1.00 -4.24
C GLU A 52 5.59 0.68 -5.43
N LEU A 53 4.39 0.18 -5.15
CA LEU A 53 3.43 -0.19 -6.19
C LEU A 53 2.96 1.02 -7.00
N SER A 54 2.62 0.79 -8.27
CA SER A 54 1.86 1.76 -9.06
C SER A 54 0.42 1.88 -8.54
N PRO A 55 -0.33 2.94 -8.91
CA PRO A 55 -1.74 3.06 -8.56
C PRO A 55 -2.60 1.89 -9.05
N GLU A 56 -2.29 1.35 -10.23
CA GLU A 56 -2.98 0.21 -10.83
C GLU A 56 -2.70 -1.07 -10.03
N GLU A 57 -1.43 -1.29 -9.67
CA GLU A 57 -1.00 -2.43 -8.85
C GLU A 57 -1.58 -2.37 -7.43
N ALA A 58 -1.59 -1.19 -6.81
CA ALA A 58 -2.22 -0.96 -5.51
C ALA A 58 -3.73 -1.19 -5.56
N SER A 59 -4.41 -0.69 -6.59
CA SER A 59 -5.84 -0.93 -6.81
C SER A 59 -6.15 -2.41 -7.00
N HIS A 60 -5.34 -3.13 -7.79
CA HIS A 60 -5.47 -4.56 -7.96
C HIS A 60 -5.28 -5.30 -6.62
N MET A 61 -4.30 -4.91 -5.82
CA MET A 61 -4.08 -5.50 -4.49
C MET A 61 -5.26 -5.24 -3.54
N LEU A 62 -5.86 -4.05 -3.57
CA LEU A 62 -7.05 -3.72 -2.78
C LEU A 62 -8.24 -4.62 -3.15
N VAL A 63 -8.48 -4.81 -4.46
CA VAL A 63 -9.54 -5.70 -4.96
C VAL A 63 -9.30 -7.16 -4.53
N LEU A 64 -8.06 -7.65 -4.62
CA LEU A 64 -7.70 -8.98 -4.13
C LEU A 64 -7.92 -9.14 -2.62
N GLY A 65 -7.83 -8.04 -1.87
CA GLY A 65 -8.12 -7.98 -0.43
C GLY A 65 -9.59 -7.76 -0.08
N GLY A 66 -10.49 -7.69 -1.07
CA GLY A 66 -11.93 -7.47 -0.87
C GLY A 66 -12.33 -6.01 -0.65
N HIS A 67 -11.49 -5.05 -1.01
CA HIS A 67 -11.77 -3.62 -0.90
C HIS A 67 -12.01 -2.98 -2.27
N ALA A 68 -12.66 -1.81 -2.30
CA ALA A 68 -12.74 -1.01 -3.52
C ALA A 68 -11.33 -0.67 -4.05
N PRO A 69 -11.12 -0.45 -5.36
CA PRO A 69 -9.86 0.08 -5.86
C PRO A 69 -9.61 1.53 -5.37
N LEU A 70 -8.53 2.17 -5.83
CA LEU A 70 -8.39 3.62 -5.66
C LEU A 70 -9.40 4.32 -6.57
N MET A 71 -10.33 5.09 -5.98
CA MET A 71 -11.43 5.72 -6.69
C MET A 71 -11.13 7.20 -6.98
N ALA A 72 -11.27 7.63 -8.24
CA ALA A 72 -10.96 8.99 -8.65
C ALA A 72 -11.95 10.06 -8.13
N ASP A 73 -13.14 9.65 -7.70
CA ASP A 73 -14.12 10.52 -7.04
C ASP A 73 -13.89 10.65 -5.53
N ASN A 74 -12.97 9.85 -4.97
CA ASN A 74 -12.54 9.94 -3.60
C ASN A 74 -11.23 10.74 -3.50
N ARG A 75 -11.25 11.83 -2.74
CA ARG A 75 -10.12 12.74 -2.61
C ARG A 75 -8.91 12.09 -1.93
N ARG A 76 -9.13 11.29 -0.88
CA ARG A 76 -8.06 10.52 -0.20
C ARG A 76 -7.40 9.55 -1.18
N ASP A 77 -8.18 8.79 -1.93
CA ASP A 77 -7.67 7.85 -2.93
C ASP A 77 -6.91 8.56 -4.05
N THR A 78 -7.37 9.74 -4.47
CA THR A 78 -6.69 10.55 -5.49
C THR A 78 -5.31 11.01 -5.03
N VAL A 79 -5.18 11.48 -3.77
CA VAL A 79 -3.89 11.84 -3.17
C VAL A 79 -2.97 10.63 -3.09
N ILE A 80 -3.49 9.48 -2.63
CA ILE A 80 -2.72 8.23 -2.52
C ILE A 80 -2.23 7.77 -3.89
N ALA A 81 -3.11 7.76 -4.90
CA ALA A 81 -2.76 7.38 -6.27
C ALA A 81 -1.67 8.31 -6.83
N TRP A 82 -1.80 9.62 -6.63
CA TRP A 82 -0.77 10.56 -7.06
C TRP A 82 0.57 10.31 -6.36
N CYS A 83 0.56 10.03 -5.04
CA CYS A 83 1.78 9.73 -4.29
C CYS A 83 2.48 8.48 -4.80
N LEU A 84 1.73 7.38 -5.01
CA LEU A 84 2.25 6.14 -5.59
C LEU A 84 2.84 6.36 -6.99
N ALA A 85 2.12 7.09 -7.86
CA ALA A 85 2.59 7.40 -9.21
C ALA A 85 3.89 8.21 -9.24
N ASN A 86 4.15 9.01 -8.20
CA ASN A 86 5.33 9.87 -8.08
C ASN A 86 6.42 9.27 -7.17
N GLY A 87 6.30 8.00 -6.76
CA GLY A 87 7.29 7.32 -5.92
C GLY A 87 7.43 7.94 -4.52
N ARG A 88 6.37 8.57 -4.00
CA ARG A 88 6.34 9.18 -2.67
C ARG A 88 6.23 8.10 -1.59
N GLY A 89 6.92 8.30 -0.48
CA GLY A 89 6.88 7.38 0.65
C GLY A 89 5.60 7.50 1.48
N LEU A 90 5.36 6.51 2.36
CA LEU A 90 4.20 6.49 3.26
C LEU A 90 4.14 7.71 4.18
N GLU A 91 5.28 8.13 4.74
CA GLU A 91 5.35 9.27 5.67
C GLU A 91 4.99 10.59 4.98
N GLU A 92 5.59 10.84 3.82
CA GLU A 92 5.28 12.03 3.02
C GLU A 92 3.81 12.01 2.56
N THR A 93 3.27 10.83 2.22
CA THR A 93 1.86 10.69 1.87
C THR A 93 0.95 11.05 3.06
N ASP A 94 1.28 10.60 4.26
CA ASP A 94 0.52 10.92 5.48
C ASP A 94 0.54 12.42 5.78
N ASP A 95 1.68 13.08 5.60
CA ASP A 95 1.78 14.54 5.74
C ASP A 95 0.88 15.28 4.74
N ILE A 96 0.86 14.85 3.47
CA ILE A 96 0.00 15.44 2.43
C ILE A 96 -1.48 15.21 2.79
N LEU A 97 -1.86 13.98 3.16
CA LEU A 97 -3.22 13.66 3.56
C LEU A 97 -3.68 14.50 4.75
N TRP A 98 -2.83 14.63 5.77
CA TRP A 98 -3.09 15.46 6.93
C TRP A 98 -3.30 16.94 6.56
N ASN A 99 -2.43 17.50 5.71
CA ASN A 99 -2.55 18.88 5.23
C ASN A 99 -3.84 19.12 4.42
N HIS A 100 -4.36 18.08 3.78
CA HIS A 100 -5.65 18.10 3.11
C HIS A 100 -6.83 17.79 4.04
N GLY A 101 -6.61 17.53 5.33
CA GLY A 101 -7.66 17.17 6.30
C GLY A 101 -8.29 15.79 6.02
N GLU A 102 -7.56 14.91 5.34
CA GLU A 102 -7.94 13.51 5.13
C GLU A 102 -7.38 12.62 6.24
N SER A 103 -7.98 11.43 6.42
CA SER A 103 -7.39 10.41 7.30
C SER A 103 -6.07 9.90 6.70
N THR A 104 -5.01 9.89 7.50
CA THR A 104 -3.71 9.28 7.15
C THR A 104 -3.85 7.77 6.95
N VAL A 105 -2.85 7.15 6.34
CA VAL A 105 -2.77 5.71 6.09
C VAL A 105 -2.20 4.98 7.30
N ALA A 106 -1.22 5.56 8.03
CA ALA A 106 -0.56 4.86 9.13
C ALA A 106 -1.26 4.92 10.50
N ASP A 107 -2.22 5.83 10.71
CA ASP A 107 -2.85 6.03 12.03
C ASP A 107 -3.93 4.99 12.40
N ARG A 108 -4.14 3.94 11.58
CA ARG A 108 -5.19 2.92 11.79
C ARG A 108 -4.67 1.48 11.73
#